data_AF-A0A7W1UL56-F1
#
_entry.id   AF-A0A7W1UL56-F1
#
_cell.length_a   1.000
_cell.length_b   1.000
_cell.length_c   1.000
_cell.angle_alpha   90.00
_cell.angle_beta   90.00
_cell.angle_gamma   90.00
#
_symmetry.space_group_name_H-M   'P 1'
#
loop_
_entity.id
_entity.type
_entity.pdbx_description
1 polymer ?
#
loop_
_entity_poly.entity_id
_entity_poly.type
_entity_poly.pdbx_seq_one_letter_code
_entity_poly.pdbx_strand_id
1 'polypeptide(L)'
;MSLHPTFAEFRRFAGDATLVPVWRDVVFDTDTAVSAYHKLARPPFGFLLESVVGGERWARYTFLGTEPRSAWRLVGARIDQWLPEHGWRE
;
A
#
# COMPACT_ATOMS: atom_id res chain seq x y z
N MET A 1 -0.36 -18.93 -9.23
CA MET A 1 0.17 -17.57 -8.99
C MET A 1 0.17 -16.79 -10.30
N SER A 2 -0.96 -16.21 -10.65
CA SER A 2 -1.13 -15.34 -11.83
C SER A 2 -1.37 -13.90 -11.36
N LEU A 3 -1.00 -12.94 -12.20
CA LEU A 3 -1.39 -11.54 -12.01
C LEU A 3 -2.86 -11.36 -12.39
N HIS A 4 -3.58 -10.60 -11.57
CA HIS A 4 -4.97 -10.24 -11.76
C HIS A 4 -5.13 -8.72 -11.66
N PRO A 5 -5.93 -8.10 -12.53
CA PRO A 5 -6.52 -8.68 -13.74
C PRO A 5 -5.46 -9.11 -14.77
N THR A 6 -5.83 -9.97 -15.72
CA THR A 6 -4.98 -10.23 -16.90
C THR A 6 -4.78 -8.92 -17.68
N PHE A 7 -3.75 -8.85 -18.53
CA PHE A 7 -3.49 -7.63 -19.31
C PHE A 7 -4.69 -7.19 -20.18
N ALA A 8 -5.40 -8.15 -20.79
CA ALA A 8 -6.59 -7.86 -21.59
C ALA A 8 -7.73 -7.27 -20.73
N GLU A 9 -7.94 -7.81 -19.53
CA GLU A 9 -8.93 -7.30 -18.58
C GLU A 9 -8.53 -5.94 -18.00
N PHE A 10 -7.26 -5.75 -17.65
CA PHE A 10 -6.72 -4.46 -17.22
C PHE A 10 -7.03 -3.38 -18.25
N ARG A 11 -6.71 -3.64 -19.53
CA ARG A 11 -6.99 -2.72 -20.63
C ARG A 11 -8.46 -2.37 -20.75
N ARG A 12 -9.34 -3.34 -20.52
CA ARG A 12 -10.80 -3.11 -20.53
C ARG A 12 -11.21 -2.21 -19.37
N PHE A 13 -10.75 -2.51 -18.14
CA PHE A 13 -11.07 -1.70 -16.96
C PHE A 13 -10.51 -0.27 -17.04
N ALA A 14 -9.31 -0.12 -17.59
CA ALA A 14 -8.67 1.18 -17.76
C ALA A 14 -9.39 2.12 -18.73
N GLY A 15 -10.34 1.63 -19.54
CA GLY A 15 -11.18 2.47 -20.38
C GLY A 15 -12.15 3.34 -19.57
N ASP A 16 -12.64 2.82 -18.44
CA ASP A 16 -13.72 3.44 -17.65
C ASP A 16 -13.29 3.87 -16.24
N ALA A 17 -12.12 3.42 -15.76
CA ALA A 17 -11.64 3.68 -14.41
C ALA A 17 -10.34 4.50 -14.38
N THR A 18 -10.22 5.40 -13.40
CA THR A 18 -8.99 6.17 -13.13
C THR A 18 -7.96 5.41 -12.30
N LEU A 19 -8.36 4.28 -11.70
CA LEU A 19 -7.51 3.40 -10.90
C LEU A 19 -7.94 1.95 -11.11
N VAL A 20 -6.99 1.09 -11.50
CA VAL A 20 -7.21 -0.35 -11.65
C VAL A 20 -6.15 -1.09 -10.83
N PRO A 21 -6.51 -1.77 -9.73
CA PRO A 21 -5.56 -2.48 -8.89
C PRO A 21 -5.07 -3.76 -9.61
N VAL A 22 -3.75 -3.92 -9.67
CA VAL A 22 -3.11 -5.15 -10.14
C VAL A 22 -2.54 -5.88 -8.93
N TRP A 23 -2.91 -7.13 -8.76
CA TRP A 23 -2.62 -7.92 -7.58
C TRP A 23 -2.36 -9.38 -7.95
N ARG A 24 -1.84 -10.12 -6.97
CA ARG A 24 -1.73 -11.58 -7.02
C ARG A 24 -1.73 -12.12 -5.60
N ASP A 25 -2.19 -13.35 -5.43
CA ASP A 25 -2.01 -14.06 -4.18
C ASP A 25 -0.58 -14.56 -4.02
N VAL A 26 -0.07 -14.47 -2.80
CA VAL A 26 1.24 -14.98 -2.40
C VAL A 26 1.07 -15.84 -1.16
N VAL A 27 1.74 -17.01 -1.13
CA VAL A 27 1.75 -17.87 0.07
C VAL A 27 2.55 -17.15 1.16
N PHE A 28 1.94 -17.04 2.34
CA PHE A 28 2.43 -16.20 3.43
C PHE A 28 2.32 -16.90 4.79
N ASP A 29 2.54 -18.22 4.80
CA ASP A 29 2.37 -19.13 5.94
C ASP A 29 3.46 -18.99 7.02
N THR A 30 4.67 -18.64 6.61
CA THR A 30 5.84 -18.53 7.51
C THR A 30 6.08 -17.13 8.07
N ASP A 31 5.24 -16.17 7.69
CA ASP A 31 5.41 -14.77 8.07
C ASP A 31 4.25 -14.26 8.92
N THR A 32 4.59 -13.41 9.88
CA THR A 32 3.61 -12.56 10.57
C THR A 32 3.47 -11.24 9.81
N ALA A 33 2.44 -10.46 10.13
CA ALA A 33 2.28 -9.10 9.61
C ALA A 33 3.54 -8.23 9.77
N VAL A 34 4.19 -8.32 10.94
CA VAL A 34 5.39 -7.54 11.26
C VAL A 34 6.59 -8.03 10.45
N SER A 35 6.79 -9.34 10.30
CA SER A 35 7.89 -9.85 9.46
C SER A 35 7.67 -9.54 7.99
N ALA A 36 6.41 -9.54 7.52
CA ALA A 36 6.01 -9.05 6.20
C ALA A 36 6.48 -7.63 5.96
N TYR A 37 6.09 -6.74 6.87
CA TYR A 37 6.40 -5.32 6.78
C TYR A 37 7.90 -5.11 6.77
N HIS A 38 8.64 -5.79 7.66
CA HIS A 38 10.09 -5.69 7.70
C HIS A 38 10.76 -6.10 6.38
N LYS A 39 10.28 -7.16 5.72
CA LYS A 39 10.80 -7.64 4.44
C LYS A 39 10.45 -6.72 3.26
N LEU A 40 9.30 -6.06 3.31
CA LEU A 40 8.75 -5.30 2.19
C LEU A 40 8.97 -3.78 2.29
N ALA A 41 9.20 -3.25 3.49
CA ALA A 41 9.31 -1.81 3.71
C ALA A 41 10.48 -1.19 2.90
N ARG A 42 10.17 -0.13 2.17
CA ARG A 42 11.12 0.74 1.48
C ARG A 42 10.96 2.17 2.02
N PRO A 43 12.03 2.77 2.59
CA PRO A 43 12.00 4.16 3.02
C PRO A 43 11.69 5.13 1.86
N PRO A 44 11.18 6.35 2.13
CA PRO A 44 11.00 6.94 3.46
C PRO A 44 9.60 6.74 4.07
N PHE A 45 8.66 6.13 3.33
CA PHE A 45 7.28 5.95 3.80
C PHE A 45 6.87 4.48 3.83
N GLY A 46 6.21 4.10 4.92
CA GLY A 46 5.54 2.83 5.05
C GLY A 46 4.55 2.85 6.20
N PHE A 47 3.55 1.96 6.14
CA PHE A 47 2.63 1.73 7.22
C PHE A 47 2.30 0.24 7.36
N LEU A 48 1.92 -0.13 8.58
CA LEU A 48 1.32 -1.40 8.93
C LEU A 48 0.10 -1.11 9.80
N LEU A 49 -1.10 -1.49 9.34
CA LEU A 49 -2.35 -1.30 10.04
C LEU A 49 -2.94 -2.66 10.40
N GLU A 50 -3.00 -2.92 11.70
CA GLU A 50 -3.61 -4.11 12.28
C GLU A 50 -4.79 -3.70 13.16
N SER A 51 -5.90 -4.42 13.06
CA SER A 51 -7.06 -4.19 13.92
C SER A 51 -7.16 -5.28 14.99
N VAL A 52 -7.57 -4.90 16.19
CA VAL A 52 -7.91 -5.82 17.28
C VAL A 52 -9.42 -5.74 17.51
N VAL A 53 -10.09 -6.89 17.53
CA VAL A 53 -11.52 -6.99 17.81
C VAL A 53 -11.69 -7.56 19.22
N GLY A 54 -12.32 -6.80 20.12
CA GLY A 54 -12.66 -7.26 21.47
C GLY A 54 -11.46 -7.48 22.40
N GLY A 55 -10.33 -6.81 22.16
CA GLY A 55 -9.14 -6.83 23.03
C GLY A 55 -8.24 -8.06 22.90
N GLU A 56 -8.78 -9.22 22.48
CA GLU A 56 -8.03 -10.49 22.49
C GLU A 56 -7.89 -11.15 21.12
N ARG A 57 -8.68 -10.75 20.12
CA ARG A 57 -8.65 -11.37 18.78
C ARG A 57 -8.14 -10.40 17.72
N TRP A 58 -7.05 -10.76 17.05
CA TRP A 58 -6.63 -10.05 15.85
C TRP A 58 -7.70 -10.13 14.76
N ALA A 59 -7.92 -9.02 14.06
CA ALA A 59 -8.80 -8.98 12.90
C ALA A 59 -8.26 -9.88 11.78
N ARG A 60 -9.16 -10.28 10.86
CA ARG A 60 -8.83 -11.17 9.74
C ARG A 60 -7.82 -10.58 8.75
N TYR A 61 -7.70 -9.26 8.71
CA TYR A 61 -6.91 -8.55 7.70
C TYR A 61 -5.91 -7.59 8.36
N THR A 62 -4.71 -7.59 7.80
CA THR A 62 -3.67 -6.61 8.03
C THR A 62 -3.40 -5.88 6.72
N PHE A 63 -3.25 -4.55 6.78
CA PHE A 63 -2.90 -3.76 5.61
C PHE A 63 -1.47 -3.23 5.77
N LEU A 64 -0.63 -3.47 4.77
CA LEU A 64 0.65 -2.80 4.66
C LEU A 64 0.72 -2.00 3.37
N GLY A 65 1.50 -0.91 3.42
CA GLY A 65 1.83 -0.12 2.24
C GLY A 65 3.22 0.47 2.37
N THR A 66 3.90 0.60 1.24
CA THR A 66 5.20 1.28 1.10
C THR A 66 5.26 1.92 -0.28
N GLU A 67 6.28 2.73 -0.55
CA GLU A 67 6.51 3.37 -1.86
C GLU A 67 5.27 4.10 -2.40
N PRO A 68 4.65 5.02 -1.62
CA PRO A 68 3.48 5.75 -2.10
C PRO A 68 3.85 6.57 -3.33
N ARG A 69 2.89 6.77 -4.24
CA ARG A 69 3.06 7.68 -5.38
C ARG A 69 3.38 9.11 -4.94
N SER A 70 2.80 9.53 -3.83
CA SER A 70 3.05 10.83 -3.20
C SER A 70 2.62 10.80 -1.74
N ALA A 71 3.15 11.72 -0.93
CA ALA A 71 2.69 11.96 0.43
C ALA A 71 2.42 13.45 0.63
N TRP A 72 1.53 13.81 1.56
CA TRP A 72 1.24 15.20 1.89
C TRP A 72 1.44 15.44 3.38
N ARG A 73 1.88 16.65 3.73
CA ARG A 73 1.93 17.11 5.12
C ARG A 73 1.50 18.58 5.20
N LEU A 74 0.95 18.96 6.35
CA LEU A 74 0.64 20.35 6.67
C LEU A 74 1.73 20.90 7.58
N VAL A 75 2.38 22.00 7.17
CA VAL A 75 3.39 22.73 7.94
C VAL A 75 2.90 24.16 8.14
N GLY A 76 2.41 24.48 9.34
CA GLY A 76 1.71 25.74 9.59
C GLY A 76 0.42 25.83 8.77
N ALA A 77 0.34 26.79 7.86
CA ALA A 77 -0.77 26.95 6.91
C ALA A 77 -0.45 26.46 5.48
N ARG A 78 0.71 25.79 5.30
CA ARG A 78 1.22 25.34 4.01
C ARG A 78 1.11 23.83 3.86
N ILE A 79 0.66 23.36 2.70
CA ILE A 79 0.68 21.94 2.33
C ILE A 79 1.96 21.68 1.55
N ASP A 80 2.79 20.75 2.03
CA ASP A 80 3.90 20.22 1.25
C ASP A 80 3.49 18.88 0.64
N GLN A 81 3.86 18.63 -0.61
CA GLN A 81 3.77 17.34 -1.28
C GLN A 81 5.16 16.71 -1.44
N TRP A 82 5.29 15.44 -1.07
CA TRP A 82 6.43 14.62 -1.40
C TRP A 82 6.18 13.81 -2.68
N LEU A 83 7.15 13.79 -3.58
CA LEU A 83 7.23 12.89 -4.73
C LEU A 83 8.53 12.06 -4.67
N PRO A 84 8.54 10.80 -5.14
CA PRO A 84 9.73 9.94 -5.14
C PRO A 84 10.96 10.57 -5.79
N GLU A 85 10.76 11.31 -6.88
CA GLU A 85 11.82 11.88 -7.70
C GLU A 85 12.49 13.13 -7.10
N HIS A 86 11.79 13.91 -6.27
CA HIS A 86 12.26 15.24 -5.84
C HIS A 86 12.15 15.52 -4.35
N GLY A 87 11.55 14.62 -3.56
CA GLY A 87 11.33 14.86 -2.14
C GLY A 87 10.19 15.84 -1.86
N TRP A 88 10.22 16.49 -0.69
CA TRP A 88 9.21 17.46 -0.27
C TRP A 88 9.31 18.78 -1.06
N ARG A 89 8.19 19.21 -1.61
CA ARG A 89 7.95 20.51 -2.25
C ARG A 89 6.70 21.14 -1.69
N GLU A 90 6.62 22.46 -1.75
CA GLU A 90 5.39 23.21 -1.54
C GLU A 90 4.46 23.05 -2.75
#